data_AF-K9K250-F1
#
_entry.id   AF-K9K250-F1
#
_cell.length_a   1.000
_cell.length_b   1.000
_cell.length_c   1.000
_cell.angle_alpha   90.00
_cell.angle_beta   90.00
_cell.angle_gamma   90.00
#
_symmetry.space_group_name_H-M   'P 1'
#
loop_
_entity.id
_entity.type
_entity.pdbx_description
1 polymer ?
#
loop_
_entity_poly.entity_id
_entity_poly.type
_entity_poly.pdbx_seq_one_letter_code
_entity_poly.pdbx_strand_id
1 'polypeptide(L)'
;DASCLTWEGQQFQGKAAIVEKLSSLPFQKIQHSITAQDHQPTPDSCIISMVVGQLKADEDPIMGFHQMFLLKNINDAWVCTNDMFRLALHNFG
;
A
#
# COMPACT_ATOMS: atom_id res chain seq x y z
N ASP A 1 12.25 -6.31 -10.63
CA ASP A 1 13.09 -5.53 -9.70
C ASP A 1 12.93 -4.01 -9.74
N ALA A 2 11.97 -3.45 -10.49
CA ALA A 2 11.75 -2.00 -10.52
C ALA A 2 10.56 -1.52 -9.67
N SER A 3 9.96 -2.38 -8.83
CA SER A 3 8.82 -1.98 -8.00
C SER A 3 9.23 -0.90 -7.00
N CYS A 4 8.32 0.03 -6.72
CA CYS A 4 8.52 1.12 -5.78
C CYS A 4 7.47 1.08 -4.68
N LEU A 5 7.90 1.20 -3.43
CA LEU A 5 7.05 1.46 -2.27
C LEU A 5 7.32 2.89 -1.77
N THR A 6 6.27 3.65 -1.49
CA THR A 6 6.34 4.84 -0.64
C THR A 6 5.57 4.57 0.65
N TRP A 7 6.27 4.45 1.77
CA TRP A 7 5.67 4.20 3.08
C TRP A 7 5.80 5.45 3.95
N GLU A 8 4.67 6.08 4.32
CA GLU A 8 4.66 7.29 5.14
C GLU A 8 5.52 8.44 4.57
N GLY A 9 5.72 8.47 3.24
CA GLY A 9 6.53 9.46 2.53
C GLY A 9 8.00 9.07 2.32
N GLN A 10 8.46 7.94 2.85
CA GLN A 10 9.78 7.38 2.57
C GLN A 10 9.73 6.42 1.38
N GLN A 11 10.67 6.53 0.45
CA GLN A 11 10.71 5.73 -0.77
C GLN A 11 11.66 4.53 -0.65
N PHE A 12 11.23 3.38 -1.17
CA PHE A 12 11.97 2.12 -1.21
C PHE A 12 11.82 1.52 -2.61
N GLN A 13 12.94 1.21 -3.25
CA GLN A 13 12.96 0.70 -4.62
C GLN A 13 13.53 -0.71 -4.68
N GLY A 14 12.87 -1.57 -5.44
CA GLY A 14 13.25 -2.96 -5.64
C GLY A 14 12.76 -3.89 -4.53
N LYS A 15 12.61 -5.17 -4.89
CA LYS A 15 12.03 -6.19 -4.00
C LYS A 15 12.74 -6.30 -2.66
N ALA A 16 14.06 -6.26 -2.63
CA ALA A 16 14.85 -6.41 -1.42
C ALA A 16 14.57 -5.29 -0.41
N ALA A 17 14.67 -4.02 -0.83
CA ALA A 17 14.41 -2.87 0.03
C ALA A 17 12.95 -2.80 0.51
N ILE A 18 11.99 -3.18 -0.36
CA ILE A 18 10.57 -3.26 0.00
C ILE A 18 10.35 -4.31 1.08
N VAL A 19 10.87 -5.53 0.90
CA VAL A 19 10.72 -6.61 1.88
C VAL A 19 11.41 -6.26 3.20
N GLU A 20 12.61 -5.68 3.16
CA GLU A 20 13.31 -5.20 4.34
C GLU A 20 12.47 -4.16 5.10
N LYS A 21 11.92 -3.16 4.38
CA LYS A 21 11.05 -2.16 5.01
C LYS A 21 9.83 -2.79 5.65
N LEU A 22 9.09 -3.63 4.94
CA LEU A 22 7.89 -4.27 5.48
C LEU A 22 8.21 -5.18 6.67
N SER A 23 9.34 -5.89 6.64
CA SER A 23 9.80 -6.74 7.74
C SER A 23 10.33 -5.95 8.95
N SER A 24 10.75 -4.70 8.74
CA SER A 24 11.23 -3.81 9.81
C SER A 24 10.11 -3.14 10.62
N LEU A 25 8.85 -3.27 10.19
CA LEU A 25 7.73 -2.63 10.88
C LEU A 25 7.54 -3.27 12.27
N PRO A 26 7.30 -2.46 13.32
CA PRO A 26 7.39 -2.91 14.72
C PRO A 26 6.17 -3.70 15.22
N PHE A 27 5.29 -4.16 14.33
CA PHE A 27 4.07 -4.89 14.68
C PHE A 27 4.15 -6.36 14.27
N GLN A 28 3.48 -7.24 15.02
CA GLN A 28 3.42 -8.67 14.73
C GLN A 28 2.18 -9.04 13.90
N LYS A 29 1.06 -8.36 14.17
CA LYS A 29 -0.21 -8.58 13.50
C LYS A 29 -0.75 -7.25 13.00
N ILE A 30 -1.27 -7.28 11.78
CA ILE A 30 -2.00 -6.17 11.19
C ILE A 30 -3.31 -6.68 10.60
N GLN A 31 -4.42 -6.05 10.98
CA GLN A 31 -5.74 -6.34 10.46
C GLN A 31 -6.23 -5.15 9.66
N HIS A 32 -6.58 -5.36 8.40
CA HIS A 32 -7.16 -4.34 7.53
C HIS A 32 -8.68 -4.53 7.45
N SER A 33 -9.43 -3.44 7.61
CA SER A 33 -10.85 -3.34 7.34
C SER A 33 -11.05 -2.35 6.20
N ILE A 34 -11.39 -2.87 5.02
CA ILE A 34 -11.54 -2.05 3.82
C ILE A 34 -12.89 -1.33 3.85
N THR A 35 -12.87 -0.01 3.70
CA THR A 35 -14.09 0.82 3.65
C THR A 35 -14.55 0.98 2.21
N ALA A 36 -13.63 1.34 1.31
CA ALA A 36 -13.91 1.48 -0.11
C ALA A 36 -12.66 1.20 -0.94
N GLN A 37 -12.89 0.84 -2.20
CA GLN A 37 -11.85 0.65 -3.19
C GLN A 37 -12.38 1.10 -4.55
N ASP A 38 -11.51 1.75 -5.31
CA ASP A 38 -11.80 2.25 -6.65
C ASP A 38 -10.68 1.82 -7.59
N HIS A 39 -11.05 1.40 -8.80
CA HIS A 39 -10.12 0.86 -9.78
C HIS A 39 -10.33 1.53 -11.13
N GLN A 40 -9.23 1.90 -11.79
CA GLN A 40 -9.28 2.42 -13.15
C GLN A 40 -8.22 1.74 -14.02
N PRO A 41 -8.55 1.39 -15.27
CA PRO A 41 -7.54 1.00 -16.23
C PRO A 41 -6.64 2.20 -16.55
N THR A 42 -5.36 1.94 -16.73
CA THR A 42 -4.38 2.92 -17.21
C THR A 42 -3.70 2.37 -18.47
N PRO A 43 -2.91 3.17 -19.20
CA PRO A 43 -2.13 2.66 -20.33
C PRO A 43 -1.23 1.45 -19.97
N ASP A 44 -0.72 0.77 -20.99
CA ASP A 44 0.26 -0.33 -20.85
C ASP A 44 -0.21 -1.54 -20.03
N SER A 45 -1.48 -1.92 -20.16
CA SER A 45 -2.09 -3.05 -19.44
C SER A 45 -1.91 -2.94 -17.92
N CYS A 46 -2.07 -1.70 -17.43
CA CYS A 46 -1.98 -1.41 -16.00
C CYS A 46 -3.36 -1.06 -15.43
N ILE A 47 -3.49 -1.24 -14.12
CA ILE A 47 -4.65 -0.84 -13.33
C ILE A 47 -4.13 -0.01 -12.16
N ILE A 48 -4.69 1.18 -11.97
CA ILE A 48 -4.53 1.93 -10.74
C ILE A 48 -5.68 1.56 -9.79
N SER A 49 -5.34 1.25 -8.54
CA SER A 49 -6.28 0.92 -7.48
C SER A 49 -6.05 1.82 -6.28
N MET A 50 -7.09 2.51 -5.84
CA MET A 50 -7.11 3.23 -4.57
C MET A 50 -7.87 2.41 -3.54
N VAL A 51 -7.33 2.31 -2.34
CA VAL A 51 -7.93 1.63 -1.20
C VAL A 51 -7.97 2.60 -0.04
N VAL A 52 -9.13 2.73 0.59
CA VAL A 52 -9.30 3.47 1.83
C VAL A 52 -9.94 2.55 2.87
N GLY A 53 -9.46 2.63 4.10
CA GLY A 53 -9.92 1.73 5.14
C GLY A 53 -9.39 2.11 6.50
N GLN A 54 -9.56 1.17 7.41
CA GLN A 54 -9.01 1.21 8.75
C GLN A 54 -8.07 0.03 8.94
N LEU A 55 -7.03 0.22 9.75
CA LEU A 55 -6.14 -0.85 10.18
C LEU A 55 -6.01 -0.87 11.70
N LYS A 56 -5.78 -2.06 12.24
CA LYS A 56 -5.37 -2.28 13.62
C LYS A 56 -4.04 -3.04 13.62
N ALA A 57 -2.99 -2.42 14.14
CA ALA A 57 -1.69 -3.04 14.33
C ALA A 57 -1.58 -3.50 15.80
N ASP A 58 -1.46 -4.80 16.04
CA ASP A 58 -1.46 -5.41 17.38
C ASP A 58 -2.57 -4.85 18.30
N GLU A 59 -2.19 -4.15 19.38
CA GLU A 59 -3.11 -3.50 20.33
C GLU A 59 -3.17 -1.97 20.17
N ASP A 60 -2.58 -1.43 19.12
CA ASP A 60 -2.66 -0.01 18.82
C ASP A 60 -4.11 0.42 18.50
N PRO A 61 -4.43 1.72 18.67
CA PRO A 61 -5.71 2.26 18.22
C PRO A 61 -5.97 1.99 16.74
N ILE A 62 -7.25 1.87 16.39
CA ILE A 62 -7.66 1.77 14.99
C ILE A 62 -7.30 3.07 14.28
N MET A 63 -6.56 2.96 13.18
CA MET A 63 -6.13 4.09 12.37
C MET A 63 -6.74 3.99 10.98
N GLY A 64 -7.18 5.13 10.43
CA GLY A 64 -7.52 5.20 9.00
C GLY A 64 -6.25 5.09 8.15
N PHE A 65 -6.38 4.57 6.93
CA PHE A 65 -5.28 4.55 5.96
C PHE A 65 -5.80 4.79 4.53
N HIS A 66 -4.88 5.25 3.70
CA HIS A 66 -5.01 5.34 2.25
C HIS A 66 -3.86 4.57 1.61
N GLN A 67 -4.17 3.73 0.64
CA GLN A 67 -3.16 3.00 -0.11
C GLN A 67 -3.49 3.02 -1.59
N MET A 68 -2.47 3.26 -2.43
CA MET A 68 -2.61 3.25 -3.87
C MET A 68 -1.66 2.24 -4.48
N PHE A 69 -2.18 1.43 -5.41
CA PHE A 69 -1.42 0.44 -6.14
C PHE A 69 -1.47 0.73 -7.64
N LEU A 70 -0.32 0.63 -8.31
CA LEU A 70 -0.26 0.44 -9.75
C LEU A 70 0.09 -1.02 -10.02
N LEU A 71 -0.85 -1.75 -10.62
CA LEU A 71 -0.70 -3.13 -11.01
C LEU A 71 -0.44 -3.19 -12.50
N LYS A 72 0.60 -3.91 -12.92
CA LYS A 72 0.91 -4.15 -14.34
C LYS A 72 0.72 -5.63 -14.64
N ASN A 73 0.02 -5.94 -15.73
CA ASN A 73 -0.03 -7.30 -16.24
C ASN A 73 1.25 -7.58 -17.06
N ILE A 74 1.99 -8.62 -16.67
CA ILE A 74 3.22 -9.08 -17.33
C ILE A 74 3.10 -10.59 -17.50
N ASN A 75 3.05 -11.06 -18.75
CA ASN A 75 2.92 -12.49 -19.08
C ASN A 75 1.76 -13.16 -18.31
N ASP A 76 0.56 -12.56 -18.38
CA ASP A 76 -0.66 -13.01 -17.71
C ASP A 76 -0.61 -13.02 -16.17
N ALA A 77 0.41 -12.43 -15.56
CA ALA A 77 0.52 -12.26 -14.11
C ALA A 77 0.47 -10.77 -13.73
N TRP A 78 -0.24 -10.45 -12.64
CA TRP A 78 -0.28 -9.10 -12.09
C TRP A 78 0.88 -8.85 -11.15
N VAL A 79 1.62 -7.78 -11.39
CA VAL A 79 2.74 -7.34 -10.57
C VAL A 79 2.45 -5.95 -10.02
N CYS A 80 2.60 -5.74 -8.72
CA CYS A 80 2.57 -4.41 -8.13
C CYS A 80 3.86 -3.67 -8.45
N THR A 81 3.77 -2.67 -9.34
CA THR A 81 4.91 -1.83 -9.74
C THR A 81 5.05 -0.61 -8.84
N ASN A 82 3.95 -0.10 -8.31
CA ASN A 82 3.96 1.04 -7.38
C ASN A 82 2.99 0.78 -6.25
N ASP A 83 3.45 1.01 -5.03
CA ASP A 83 2.68 0.96 -3.80
C ASP A 83 2.93 2.26 -3.03
N MET A 84 1.87 2.97 -2.64
CA MET A 84 1.96 4.18 -1.85
C MET A 84 1.01 4.08 -0.68
N PHE A 85 1.55 4.10 0.53
CA PHE A 85 0.82 3.95 1.78
C PHE A 85 0.95 5.21 2.64
N ARG A 86 -0.19 5.65 3.19
CA ARG A 86 -0.31 6.73 4.17
C ARG A 86 -1.34 6.36 5.24
N LEU A 87 -1.02 6.58 6.51
CA LEU A 87 -2.02 6.71 7.56
C LEU A 87 -2.84 7.97 7.31
N ALA A 88 -4.15 7.85 7.49
CA ALA A 88 -5.05 8.99 7.45
C ALA A 88 -4.80 9.84 8.70
N LEU A 89 -4.47 11.12 8.50
CA LEU A 89 -4.34 12.06 9.60
C LEU A 89 -5.74 12.30 10.18
N HIS A 90 -5.92 12.02 11.47
CA HIS A 90 -7.05 12.58 12.21
C HIS A 90 -6.77 14.06 12.44
N ASN A 91 -7.34 14.93 11.60
CA ASN A 91 -7.47 16.35 11.96
C ASN A 91 -8.57 16.45 13.03
N PHE A 92 -8.22 16.27 14.30
CA PHE A 92 -9.01 16.83 15.39
C PHE A 92 -8.72 18.33 15.45
N GLY A 93 -9.36 19.08 14.54
CA GLY A 93 -9.55 20.52 14.69
C GLY A 93 -10.74 20.81 15.60
#